data_AF-A0A800BXW6-F1
#
_entry.id   AF-A0A800BXW6-F1
#
_cell.length_a   1.000
_cell.length_b   1.000
_cell.length_c   1.000
_cell.angle_alpha   90.00
_cell.angle_beta   90.00
_cell.angle_gamma   90.00
#
_symmetry.space_group_name_H-M   'P 1'
#
loop_
_entity.id
_entity.type
_entity.pdbx_description
1 polymer ?
#
loop_
_entity_poly.entity_id
_entity_poly.type
_entity_poly.pdbx_seq_one_letter_code
_entity_poly.pdbx_strand_id
1 'polypeptide(L)' 'MKSFDRIVIKGARQHNLKNIDLEIPRDKLVVITGLSGSGKSSLAFDTI' A
#
# COMPACT_ATOMS: atom_id res chain seq x y z
N MET A 1 22.26 -12.54 -5.74
CA MET A 1 21.30 -12.30 -4.65
C MET A 1 20.18 -11.43 -5.21
N LYS A 2 18.91 -11.88 -5.22
CA LYS A 2 17.80 -11.01 -5.65
C LYS A 2 17.52 -10.01 -4.52
N SER A 3 17.77 -8.74 -4.77
CA SER A 3 17.21 -7.66 -3.95
C SER A 3 15.71 -7.62 -4.22
N PHE A 4 14.89 -7.62 -3.16
CA PHE A 4 13.46 -7.42 -3.29
C PHE A 4 13.20 -5.91 -3.36
N ASP A 5 13.32 -5.34 -4.55
CA ASP A 5 13.26 -3.89 -4.76
C ASP A 5 11.85 -3.29 -4.52
N ARG A 6 10.86 -4.13 -4.15
CA ARG A 6 9.45 -3.74 -3.96
C ARG A 6 8.78 -4.51 -2.82
N ILE A 7 7.83 -3.86 -2.16
CA ILE A 7 6.80 -4.45 -1.31
C ILE A 7 5.60 -4.74 -2.21
N VAL A 8 5.11 -5.97 -2.23
CA VAL A 8 3.98 -6.38 -3.07
C VAL A 8 2.78 -6.68 -2.18
N ILE A 9 1.69 -5.97 -2.40
CA ILE A 9 0.41 -6.17 -1.70
C ILE A 9 -0.58 -6.73 -2.72
N LYS A 10 -1.23 -7.82 -2.35
CA LYS A 10 -2.24 -8.51 -3.17
C LYS A 10 -3.55 -8.59 -2.41
N GLY A 11 -4.61 -8.12 -3.04
CA GLY A 11 -5.98 -8.21 -2.54
C GLY A 11 -6.22 -7.50 -1.21
N ALA A 12 -5.67 -6.30 -1.02
CA ALA A 12 -5.92 -5.52 0.20
C ALA A 12 -7.41 -5.14 0.31
N ARG A 13 -8.03 -5.55 1.42
CA ARG A 13 -9.48 -5.42 1.68
C ARG A 13 -9.80 -4.81 3.05
N GLN A 14 -8.80 -4.28 3.74
CA GLN A 14 -8.99 -3.74 5.08
C GLN A 14 -9.86 -2.47 5.03
N HIS A 15 -10.83 -2.39 5.94
CA HIS A 15 -11.84 -1.33 5.98
C HIS A 15 -12.55 -1.12 4.64
N ASN A 16 -12.28 -0.02 3.95
CA ASN A 16 -12.92 0.36 2.70
C ASN A 16 -12.05 0.09 1.46
N LEU A 17 -10.91 -0.59 1.61
CA LEU A 17 -10.08 -1.00 0.49
C LEU A 17 -10.83 -2.04 -0.36
N LYS A 18 -10.85 -1.82 -1.68
CA LYS A 18 -11.68 -2.59 -2.62
C LYS A 18 -10.91 -3.71 -3.31
N ASN A 19 -10.29 -4.61 -2.53
CA ASN A 19 -9.48 -5.71 -3.05
C ASN A 19 -8.39 -5.22 -4.01
N ILE A 20 -7.55 -4.29 -3.54
CA ILE A 20 -6.55 -3.64 -4.38
C ILE A 20 -5.22 -4.40 -4.36
N ASP A 21 -4.57 -4.42 -5.53
CA ASP A 21 -3.20 -4.90 -5.71
C ASP A 21 -2.29 -3.69 -5.93
N LEU A 22 -1.13 -3.64 -5.27
CA LEU A 22 -0.14 -2.60 -5.51
C LEU A 22 1.29 -3.05 -5.20
N GLU A 23 2.25 -2.34 -5.78
CA GLU A 23 3.67 -2.52 -5.52
C GLU A 23 4.27 -1.19 -5.06
N ILE A 24 4.96 -1.20 -3.92
CA ILE A 24 5.65 -0.03 -3.36
C ILE A 24 7.16 -0.25 -3.49
N PRO A 25 7.93 0.65 -4.12
CA PRO A 25 9.38 0.51 -4.19
C PRO A 25 10.00 0.55 -2.78
N ARG A 26 10.90 -0.38 -2.49
CA ARG A 26 11.70 -0.35 -1.26
C ARG A 26 12.78 0.73 -1.34
N ASP A 27 13.24 1.17 -0.17
CA ASP A 27 14.34 2.14 -0.03
C ASP A 27 14.08 3.48 -0.75
N LYS A 28 12.81 3.84 -0.87
CA LYS A 28 12.34 5.11 -1.42
C LYS A 28 11.38 5.78 -0.44
N LEU A 29 11.37 7.10 -0.44
CA LEU A 29 10.32 7.88 0.20
C LEU A 29 9.06 7.82 -0.68
N VAL A 30 8.01 7.18 -0.18
CA VAL A 30 6.73 7.04 -0.87
C VAL A 30 5.65 7.79 -0.10
N VAL A 31 4.89 8.64 -0.80
CA VAL A 31 3.82 9.44 -0.21
C VAL A 31 2.47 8.89 -0.67
N ILE A 32 1.63 8.51 0.29
CA ILE A 32 0.25 8.09 0.04
C ILE A 32 -0.67 9.29 0.27
N THR A 33 -1.38 9.73 -0.78
CA THR A 33 -2.25 10.92 -0.77
C THR A 33 -3.64 10.62 -1.35
N GLY A 34 -4.56 11.59 -1.23
CA GLY A 34 -5.97 11.45 -1.62
C GLY A 34 -6.96 12.03 -0.61
N LEU A 35 -8.21 12.17 -1.03
CA LEU A 35 -9.31 12.76 -0.23
C LEU A 35 -9.51 12.06 1.13
N SER A 36 -10.06 12.77 2.11
CA SER A 36 -10.44 12.15 3.39
C SER A 36 -11.35 10.94 3.17
N GLY A 37 -11.13 9.86 3.93
CA GLY A 37 -11.89 8.62 3.77
C GLY A 37 -11.51 7.76 2.55
N SER A 38 -10.51 8.11 1.74
CA SER A 38 -10.15 7.33 0.54
C SER A 38 -9.41 5.99 0.80
N GLY A 39 -9.14 5.65 2.07
CA GLY A 39 -8.44 4.40 2.44
C GLY A 39 -6.91 4.51 2.59
N LYS A 40 -6.34 5.73 2.58
CA LYS A 40 -4.89 5.94 2.76
C LYS A 40 -4.35 5.33 4.05
N SER A 41 -4.98 5.65 5.19
CA SER A 41 -4.55 5.15 6.49
C SER A 41 -4.74 3.64 6.59
N SER A 42 -5.84 3.12 6.03
CA SER A 42 -6.09 1.69 5.94
C SER A 42 -5.00 0.96 5.15
N LEU A 43 -4.50 1.57 4.08
CA LEU A 43 -3.38 1.04 3.32
C LEU A 43 -2.04 1.19 4.06
N ALA A 44 -1.76 2.36 4.62
CA ALA A 44 -0.44 2.72 5.16
C ALA A 44 -0.14 2.15 6.56
N PHE A 45 -1.17 1.94 7.38
CA PHE A 45 -1.01 1.56 8.79
C PHE A 45 -1.69 0.24 9.13
N ASP A 46 -2.83 -0.07 8.49
CA ASP A 46 -3.62 -1.25 8.83
C ASP A 46 -3.37 -2.45 7.88
N THR A 47 -2.62 -2.25 6.78
CA THR A 47 -2.38 -3.28 5.74
C THR A 47 -0.89 -3.58 5.50
N ILE A 48 -0.03 -2.56 5.49
CA ILE A 48 1.43 -2.68 5.28
C ILE A 48 2.12 -2.86 6.63
#